data_AF-A0A7Y4EJV4-F1
#
_entry.id   AF-A0A7Y4EJV4-F1
#
_cell.length_a   1.000
_cell.length_b   1.000
_cell.length_c   1.000
_cell.angle_alpha   90.00
_cell.angle_beta   90.00
_cell.angle_gamma   90.00
#
_symmetry.space_group_name_H-M   'P 1'
#
loop_
_entity.id
_entity.type
_entity.pdbx_description
1 polymer ?
#
loop_
_entity_poly.entity_id
_entity_poly.type
_entity_poly.pdbx_seq_one_letter_code
_entity_poly.pdbx_strand_id
1 'polypeptide(L)'
;MSGKVAKVAMVATCLATAVVVAQFFGIKDVRDILPGENVSTPKETSTVNTEVPKPQHKKEFDCLEYLNPIKGAAEKLTFSAERDKVYSDTIPVLIANSCLEPALEVTALLIFSEERDNFHKAIYRKAIENKEMTFAEEVIQKLIFSEDRDEGRKLIIEAASKT
;
A
#
# COMPACT_ATOMS: atom_id res chain seq x y z
N MET A 1 -25.13 -28.54 31.02
CA MET A 1 -24.67 -27.14 30.95
C MET A 1 -23.46 -27.11 30.00
N SER A 2 -23.59 -27.33 28.69
CA SER A 2 -24.18 -26.50 27.61
C SER A 2 -23.40 -25.19 27.43
N GLY A 3 -22.38 -25.10 26.56
CA GLY A 3 -22.41 -25.44 25.12
C GLY A 3 -22.83 -24.24 24.24
N LYS A 4 -23.11 -23.07 24.84
CA LYS A 4 -23.62 -21.88 24.15
C LYS A 4 -22.57 -20.80 23.87
N VAL A 5 -21.44 -20.78 24.57
CA VAL A 5 -20.43 -19.70 24.45
C VAL A 5 -19.52 -19.88 23.22
N ALA A 6 -19.24 -21.13 22.83
CA ALA A 6 -18.36 -21.43 21.69
C ALA A 6 -18.96 -21.07 20.31
N LYS A 7 -20.29 -21.09 20.17
CA LYS A 7 -20.95 -20.79 18.89
C LYS A 7 -20.99 -19.30 18.56
N VAL A 8 -20.99 -18.43 19.57
CA VAL A 8 -21.03 -16.96 19.36
C VAL A 8 -19.67 -16.45 18.88
N ALA A 9 -18.57 -17.01 19.40
CA ALA A 9 -17.23 -16.62 18.98
C ALA A 9 -16.92 -17.01 17.52
N MET A 10 -17.38 -18.18 17.07
CA MET A 10 -17.09 -18.67 15.71
C MET A 10 -17.86 -17.89 14.62
N VAL A 11 -19.03 -17.33 14.93
CA VAL A 11 -19.81 -16.51 13.98
C VAL A 11 -19.22 -15.11 13.82
N ALA A 12 -18.68 -14.52 14.89
CA ALA A 12 -18.06 -13.20 14.83
C ALA A 12 -16.78 -13.18 13.98
N THR A 13 -15.98 -14.25 14.01
CA THR A 13 -14.74 -14.33 13.24
C THR A 13 -14.97 -14.51 11.73
N CYS A 14 -16.09 -15.13 11.32
CA CYS A 14 -16.43 -15.27 9.91
C CYS A 14 -17.03 -13.99 9.28
N LEU A 15 -17.70 -13.14 10.06
CA LEU A 15 -18.20 -11.84 9.55
C LEU A 15 -17.06 -10.83 9.33
N ALA A 16 -16.03 -10.83 10.19
CA ALA A 16 -14.92 -9.88 10.06
C ALA A 16 -14.08 -10.11 8.80
N THR A 17 -13.88 -11.37 8.37
CA THR A 17 -13.14 -11.69 7.15
C THR A 17 -13.91 -11.37 5.87
N ALA A 18 -15.24 -11.53 5.87
CA ALA A 18 -16.07 -11.17 4.72
C ALA A 18 -16.11 -9.65 4.45
N VAL A 19 -16.06 -8.83 5.51
CA VAL A 19 -16.03 -7.36 5.38
C VAL A 19 -14.69 -6.88 4.83
N VAL A 20 -13.57 -7.52 5.21
CA VAL A 20 -12.24 -7.17 4.68
C VAL A 20 -12.11 -7.54 3.20
N VAL A 21 -12.72 -8.65 2.76
CA VAL A 21 -12.73 -9.04 1.34
C VAL A 21 -13.65 -8.10 0.52
N ALA A 22 -14.83 -7.74 1.02
CA ALA A 22 -15.77 -6.86 0.29
C ALA A 22 -15.21 -5.44 0.06
N GLN A 23 -14.37 -4.93 0.97
CA GLN A 23 -13.72 -3.63 0.81
C GLN A 23 -12.63 -3.63 -0.28
N PHE A 24 -11.99 -4.77 -0.55
CA PHE A 24 -10.98 -4.90 -1.60
C PHE A 24 -11.56 -4.99 -3.02
N PHE A 25 -12.80 -5.48 -3.17
CA PHE A 25 -13.44 -5.71 -4.48
C PHE A 25 -14.46 -4.64 -4.91
N GLY A 26 -14.59 -3.53 -4.16
CA GLY A 26 -15.41 -2.39 -4.59
C GLY A 26 -16.92 -2.67 -4.68
N ILE A 27 -17.43 -3.63 -3.92
CA ILE A 27 -18.87 -3.97 -3.90
C ILE A 27 -19.60 -2.97 -2.99
N LYS A 28 -20.48 -2.15 -3.55
CA LYS A 28 -21.17 -1.04 -2.84
C LYS A 28 -22.38 -1.45 -2.01
N ASP A 29 -22.90 -2.67 -2.14
CA ASP A 29 -24.08 -3.12 -1.41
C ASP A 29 -23.90 -4.54 -0.85
N VAL A 30 -23.83 -4.63 0.48
CA VAL A 30 -23.71 -5.89 1.24
C VAL A 30 -25.07 -6.64 1.29
N ARG A 31 -26.13 -6.06 0.73
CA ARG A 31 -27.50 -6.59 0.79
C ARG A 31 -27.74 -7.84 -0.09
N ASP A 32 -26.86 -8.14 -1.03
CA ASP A 32 -26.99 -9.33 -1.88
C ASP A 32 -26.34 -10.60 -1.28
N ILE A 33 -25.71 -10.51 -0.10
CA ILE A 33 -24.92 -11.62 0.49
C ILE A 33 -25.65 -12.34 1.64
N LEU A 34 -26.84 -11.89 2.06
CA LEU A 34 -27.57 -12.53 3.15
C LEU A 34 -28.81 -13.28 2.62
N PRO A 35 -28.90 -14.61 2.81
CA PRO A 35 -30.16 -15.32 2.62
C PRO A 35 -31.16 -14.78 3.65
N GLY A 36 -32.30 -14.32 3.16
CA GLY A 36 -33.28 -13.58 3.92
C GLY A 36 -33.80 -14.32 5.15
N GLU A 37 -33.80 -13.63 6.27
CA GLU A 37 -34.77 -13.84 7.34
C GLU A 37 -35.19 -12.48 7.90
N ASN A 38 -36.52 -12.34 8.00
CA ASN A 38 -37.23 -11.12 8.37
C ASN A 38 -36.73 -10.50 9.68
N VAL A 39 -36.33 -9.23 9.65
CA VAL A 39 -36.30 -8.41 10.86
C VAL A 39 -36.98 -7.07 10.58
N SER A 40 -38.14 -6.94 11.21
CA SER A 40 -39.05 -5.81 11.20
C SER A 40 -38.36 -4.50 11.60
N THR A 41 -38.61 -3.45 10.83
CA THR A 41 -38.39 -2.06 11.26
C THR A 41 -39.36 -1.69 12.40
N PRO A 42 -38.94 -0.78 13.29
CA PRO A 42 -39.84 0.30 13.63
C PRO A 42 -39.24 1.67 13.34
N LYS A 43 -40.15 2.53 12.91
CA LYS A 43 -40.03 3.95 12.62
C LYS A 43 -39.64 4.78 13.85
N GLU A 44 -39.08 5.94 13.52
CA GLU A 44 -39.31 7.27 14.10
C GLU A 44 -38.36 7.84 15.16
N THR A 45 -37.69 8.90 14.70
CA THR A 45 -37.39 10.18 15.36
C THR A 45 -36.68 10.16 16.71
N SER A 46 -35.38 10.47 16.64
CA SER A 46 -34.78 11.42 17.58
C SER A 46 -33.76 12.27 16.83
N THR A 47 -34.07 13.55 16.69
CA THR A 47 -33.14 14.62 16.38
C THR A 47 -32.12 14.71 17.51
N VAL A 48 -31.05 13.92 17.40
CA VAL A 48 -29.84 14.13 18.19
C VAL A 48 -29.03 15.20 17.48
N ASN A 49 -28.79 16.31 18.18
CA ASN A 49 -27.73 17.25 17.83
C ASN A 49 -26.40 16.48 17.91
N THR A 50 -26.02 15.84 16.82
CA THR A 50 -24.68 15.29 16.66
C THR A 50 -23.80 16.48 16.32
N GLU A 51 -23.16 17.07 17.32
CA GLU A 51 -21.87 17.71 17.11
C GLU A 51 -21.04 16.71 16.30
N VAL A 52 -20.85 17.01 15.02
CA VAL A 52 -20.00 16.23 14.13
C VAL A 52 -18.63 16.21 14.80
N PRO A 53 -18.13 15.07 15.30
CA PRO A 53 -16.74 15.02 15.71
C PRO A 53 -15.95 15.35 14.46
N LYS A 54 -15.18 16.45 14.50
CA LYS A 54 -14.17 16.74 13.49
C LYS A 54 -13.43 15.42 13.22
N PRO A 55 -13.29 14.99 11.95
CA PRO A 55 -12.56 13.78 11.64
C PRO A 55 -11.15 13.91 12.23
N GLN A 56 -10.92 13.21 13.32
CA GLN A 56 -9.62 13.17 13.98
C GLN A 56 -8.69 12.40 13.05
N HIS A 57 -7.71 13.12 12.52
CA HIS A 57 -6.48 12.65 11.89
C HIS A 57 -6.61 11.41 10.98
N LYS A 58 -6.53 11.64 9.66
CA LYS A 58 -5.98 10.65 8.73
C LYS A 58 -4.65 10.18 9.33
N LYS A 59 -4.56 8.93 9.79
CA LYS A 59 -3.28 8.33 10.24
C LYS A 59 -2.34 8.41 9.03
N GLU A 60 -1.24 9.15 9.17
CA GLU A 60 -0.20 9.22 8.15
C GLU A 60 0.38 7.82 7.94
N PHE A 61 0.68 7.45 6.70
CA PHE A 61 1.21 6.14 6.39
C PHE A 61 2.64 6.04 6.91
N ASP A 62 2.89 5.14 7.86
CA ASP A 62 4.23 4.91 8.40
C ASP A 62 4.96 3.86 7.55
N CYS A 63 5.94 4.34 6.79
CA CYS A 63 6.75 3.52 5.88
C CYS A 63 7.49 2.38 6.59
N LEU A 64 7.98 2.61 7.82
CA LEU A 64 8.77 1.64 8.57
C LEU A 64 7.88 0.64 9.29
N GLU A 65 6.75 1.10 9.86
CA GLU A 65 5.72 0.22 10.43
C GLU A 65 5.24 -0.79 9.39
N TYR A 66 5.08 -0.34 8.13
CA TYR A 66 4.73 -1.20 6.99
C TYR A 66 5.87 -2.14 6.56
N LEU A 67 7.10 -1.63 6.42
CA LEU A 67 8.21 -2.38 5.81
C LEU A 67 8.85 -3.43 6.73
N ASN A 68 8.97 -3.14 8.03
CA ASN A 68 9.65 -4.03 8.99
C ASN A 68 9.09 -5.47 9.02
N PRO A 69 7.77 -5.71 9.13
CA PRO A 69 7.25 -7.08 9.10
C PRO A 69 7.51 -7.78 7.76
N ILE A 70 7.53 -7.04 6.65
CA ILE A 70 7.78 -7.57 5.31
C ILE A 70 9.25 -8.01 5.17
N LYS A 71 10.22 -7.16 5.56
CA LYS A 71 11.64 -7.51 5.58
C LYS A 71 11.88 -8.77 6.42
N GLY A 72 11.32 -8.81 7.64
CA GLY A 72 11.45 -9.98 8.52
C GLY A 72 10.78 -11.26 8.01
N ALA A 73 9.75 -11.14 7.17
CA ALA A 73 9.13 -12.29 6.49
C ALA A 73 9.98 -12.75 5.30
N ALA A 74 10.46 -11.82 4.48
CA ALA A 74 11.27 -12.11 3.29
C ALA A 74 12.63 -12.76 3.64
N GLU A 75 13.26 -12.36 4.75
CA GLU A 75 14.51 -12.98 5.22
C GLU A 75 14.37 -14.46 5.58
N LYS A 76 13.15 -14.92 5.89
CA LYS A 76 12.86 -16.33 6.21
C LYS A 76 12.62 -17.19 4.97
N LEU A 77 12.46 -16.57 3.80
CA LEU A 77 12.23 -17.29 2.56
C LEU A 77 13.57 -17.82 2.02
N THR A 78 13.59 -19.11 1.70
CA THR A 78 14.78 -19.81 1.20
C THR A 78 15.01 -19.59 -0.29
N PHE A 79 13.95 -19.31 -1.06
CA PHE A 79 14.03 -19.16 -2.51
C PHE A 79 14.08 -17.69 -2.91
N SER A 80 15.01 -17.36 -3.80
CA SER A 80 15.21 -15.98 -4.26
C SER A 80 14.00 -15.44 -5.03
N ALA A 81 13.29 -16.27 -5.79
CA ALA A 81 12.10 -15.85 -6.54
C ALA A 81 10.92 -15.47 -5.61
N GLU A 82 10.75 -16.14 -4.48
CA GLU A 82 9.70 -15.81 -3.51
C GLU A 82 10.01 -14.49 -2.81
N ARG A 83 11.28 -14.27 -2.47
CA ARG A 83 11.76 -13.00 -1.91
C ARG A 83 11.55 -11.84 -2.88
N ASP A 84 11.97 -12.02 -4.13
CA ASP A 84 11.83 -10.99 -5.16
C ASP A 84 10.36 -10.62 -5.35
N LYS A 85 9.46 -11.61 -5.38
CA LYS A 85 8.02 -11.33 -5.46
C LYS A 85 7.52 -10.48 -4.29
N VAL A 86 7.88 -10.84 -3.05
CA VAL A 86 7.48 -10.06 -1.86
C VAL A 86 7.95 -8.61 -1.97
N TYR A 87 9.18 -8.39 -2.41
CA TYR A 87 9.73 -7.05 -2.58
C TYR A 87 9.10 -6.29 -3.76
N SER A 88 8.91 -6.93 -4.91
CA SER A 88 8.20 -6.36 -6.07
C SER A 88 6.79 -5.93 -5.74
N ASP A 89 6.07 -6.68 -4.90
CA ASP A 89 4.72 -6.31 -4.44
C ASP A 89 4.73 -5.12 -3.46
N THR A 90 5.85 -4.94 -2.74
CA THR A 90 6.01 -3.91 -1.68
C THR A 90 6.41 -2.55 -2.25
N ILE A 91 7.30 -2.52 -3.24
CA ILE A 91 7.87 -1.28 -3.79
C ILE A 91 6.80 -0.29 -4.30
N PRO A 92 5.77 -0.70 -5.07
CA PRO A 92 4.71 0.20 -5.53
C PRO A 92 3.98 0.90 -4.39
N VAL A 93 3.74 0.20 -3.27
CA VAL A 93 3.07 0.76 -2.09
C VAL A 93 3.94 1.82 -1.43
N LEU A 94 5.25 1.56 -1.31
CA LEU A 94 6.21 2.53 -0.79
C LEU A 94 6.28 3.78 -1.67
N ILE A 95 6.37 3.62 -2.99
CA ILE A 95 6.40 4.76 -3.94
C ILE A 95 5.10 5.58 -3.86
N ALA A 96 3.94 4.91 -3.81
CA ALA A 96 2.64 5.59 -3.76
C ALA A 96 2.46 6.45 -2.50
N ASN A 97 3.12 6.08 -1.40
CA ASN A 97 3.11 6.83 -0.13
C ASN A 97 4.35 7.70 0.04
N SER A 98 5.12 7.97 -1.02
CA SER A 98 6.33 8.79 -0.99
C SER A 98 7.44 8.28 -0.05
N CYS A 99 7.45 6.99 0.26
CA CYS A 99 8.51 6.32 1.03
C CYS A 99 9.73 6.02 0.14
N LEU A 100 10.36 7.05 -0.44
CA LEU A 100 11.32 6.89 -1.54
C LEU A 100 12.63 6.20 -1.12
N GLU A 101 13.20 6.58 0.03
CA GLU A 101 14.38 5.92 0.59
C GLU A 101 14.11 4.43 0.89
N PRO A 102 13.06 4.05 1.64
CA PRO A 102 12.67 2.65 1.81
C PRO A 102 12.45 1.91 0.49
N ALA A 103 11.79 2.53 -0.49
CA ALA A 103 11.56 1.92 -1.80
C ALA A 103 12.89 1.62 -2.52
N LEU A 104 13.85 2.53 -2.44
CA LEU A 104 15.16 2.38 -3.05
C LEU A 104 15.96 1.24 -2.39
N GLU A 105 15.95 1.17 -1.05
CA GLU A 105 16.59 0.08 -0.31
C GLU A 105 16.02 -1.28 -0.73
N VAL A 106 14.70 -1.40 -0.77
CA VAL A 106 14.03 -2.66 -1.13
C VAL A 106 14.28 -3.02 -2.59
N THR A 107 14.27 -2.03 -3.49
CA THR A 107 14.62 -2.24 -4.91
C THR A 107 16.03 -2.81 -5.08
N ALA A 108 16.99 -2.38 -4.25
CA ALA A 108 18.36 -2.91 -4.28
C ALA A 108 18.47 -4.38 -3.84
N LEU A 109 17.45 -4.93 -3.16
CA LEU A 109 17.39 -6.33 -2.74
C LEU A 109 16.86 -7.28 -3.82
N LEU A 110 16.24 -6.75 -4.88
CA LEU A 110 15.79 -7.54 -6.02
C LEU A 110 16.98 -8.06 -6.82
N ILE A 111 16.82 -9.24 -7.41
CA ILE A 111 17.78 -9.74 -8.40
C ILE A 111 17.93 -8.71 -9.52
N PHE A 112 19.14 -8.59 -10.06
CA PHE A 112 19.41 -7.75 -11.21
C PHE A 112 18.50 -8.15 -12.37
N SER A 113 17.54 -7.29 -12.70
CA SER A 113 16.50 -7.54 -13.69
C SER A 113 16.03 -6.22 -14.31
N GLU A 114 15.33 -6.32 -15.44
CA GLU A 114 14.62 -5.19 -16.05
C GLU A 114 13.55 -4.61 -15.11
N GLU A 115 12.87 -5.47 -14.35
CA GLU A 115 11.89 -5.04 -13.34
C GLU A 115 12.52 -4.16 -12.26
N ARG A 116 13.70 -4.53 -11.77
CA ARG A 116 14.46 -3.71 -10.82
C ARG A 116 14.78 -2.34 -11.39
N ASP A 117 15.17 -2.27 -12.66
CA ASP A 117 15.43 -1.00 -13.34
C ASP A 117 14.16 -0.16 -13.46
N ASN A 118 13.03 -0.77 -13.83
CA ASN A 118 11.72 -0.11 -13.87
C ASN A 118 11.31 0.48 -12.52
N PHE A 119 11.63 -0.18 -11.40
CA PHE A 119 11.42 0.40 -10.07
C PHE A 119 12.32 1.60 -9.79
N HIS A 120 13.61 1.56 -10.14
CA HIS A 120 14.46 2.75 -10.08
C HIS A 120 13.89 3.90 -10.92
N LYS A 121 13.32 3.60 -12.10
CA LYS A 121 12.63 4.60 -12.93
C LYS A 121 11.43 5.22 -12.23
N ALA A 122 10.59 4.40 -11.62
CA ALA A 122 9.43 4.88 -10.86
C ALA A 122 9.84 5.74 -9.67
N ILE A 123 10.91 5.36 -8.95
CA ILE A 123 11.42 6.10 -7.79
C ILE A 123 11.96 7.48 -8.19
N TYR A 124 12.84 7.58 -9.20
CA TYR A 124 13.38 8.90 -9.57
C TYR A 124 12.28 9.82 -10.12
N ARG A 125 11.30 9.28 -10.86
CA ARG A 125 10.17 10.08 -11.35
C ARG A 125 9.36 10.63 -10.19
N LYS A 126 9.10 9.81 -9.17
CA LYS A 126 8.39 10.24 -7.96
C LYS A 126 9.19 11.27 -7.15
N ALA A 127 10.51 11.13 -7.09
CA ALA A 127 11.39 12.12 -6.46
C ALA A 127 11.33 13.47 -7.18
N ILE A 128 11.33 13.49 -8.52
CA ILE A 128 11.15 14.71 -9.31
C ILE A 128 9.79 15.36 -9.02
N GLU A 129 8.70 14.57 -8.94
CA GLU A 129 7.37 15.07 -8.55
C GLU A 129 7.39 15.74 -7.15
N ASN A 130 8.11 15.14 -6.20
CA ASN A 130 8.29 15.65 -4.85
C ASN A 130 9.32 16.80 -4.76
N LYS A 131 9.93 17.19 -5.89
CA LYS A 131 10.99 18.21 -6.00
C LYS A 131 12.30 17.84 -5.29
N GLU A 132 12.57 16.55 -5.12
CA GLU A 132 13.78 16.00 -4.50
C GLU A 132 14.85 15.68 -5.56
N MET A 133 15.37 16.72 -6.24
CA MET A 133 16.24 16.54 -7.43
C MET A 133 17.56 15.82 -7.13
N THR A 134 18.18 16.08 -5.97
CA THR A 134 19.41 15.40 -5.55
C THR A 134 19.18 13.90 -5.38
N PHE A 135 18.09 13.52 -4.72
CA PHE A 135 17.71 12.12 -4.56
C PHE A 135 17.38 11.47 -5.92
N ALA A 136 16.66 12.17 -6.79
CA ALA A 136 16.38 11.69 -8.15
C ALA A 136 17.68 11.40 -8.92
N GLU A 137 18.67 12.28 -8.86
CA GLU A 137 19.97 12.10 -9.52
C GLU A 137 20.73 10.88 -8.99
N GLU A 138 20.73 10.66 -7.67
CA GLU A 138 21.33 9.48 -7.04
C GLU A 138 20.68 8.18 -7.53
N VAL A 139 19.35 8.16 -7.65
CA VAL A 139 18.61 7.00 -8.13
C VAL A 139 18.89 6.76 -9.62
N ILE A 140 18.98 7.81 -10.42
CA ILE A 140 19.32 7.73 -11.85
C ILE A 140 20.68 7.05 -12.05
N GLN A 141 21.70 7.35 -11.23
CA GLN A 141 23.00 6.68 -11.37
C GLN A 141 22.95 5.16 -11.14
N LYS A 142 21.88 4.63 -10.53
CA LYS A 142 21.69 3.20 -10.30
C LYS A 142 21.04 2.47 -11.48
N LEU A 143 20.52 3.20 -12.48
CA LEU A 143 19.96 2.62 -13.69
C LEU A 143 21.05 1.92 -14.49
N ILE A 144 20.70 0.77 -15.04
CA ILE A 144 21.63 -0.12 -15.75
C ILE A 144 22.00 0.47 -17.11
N PHE A 145 21.00 0.91 -17.86
CA PHE A 145 21.16 1.35 -19.23
C PHE A 145 21.50 2.85 -19.28
N SER A 146 22.47 3.21 -20.13
CA SER A 146 22.90 4.60 -20.28
C SER A 146 21.80 5.50 -20.84
N GLU A 147 21.00 4.98 -21.77
CA GLU A 147 19.87 5.71 -22.35
C GLU A 147 18.84 6.14 -21.29
N ASP A 148 18.56 5.27 -20.33
CA ASP A 148 17.65 5.58 -19.22
C ASP A 148 18.24 6.62 -18.26
N ARG A 149 19.57 6.63 -18.10
CA ARG A 149 20.26 7.66 -17.32
C ARG A 149 20.18 9.02 -17.99
N ASP A 150 20.37 9.05 -19.30
CA ASP A 150 20.30 10.28 -20.09
C ASP A 150 18.87 10.84 -20.11
N GLU A 151 17.86 9.98 -20.24
CA GLU A 151 16.44 10.37 -20.11
C GLU A 151 16.16 10.96 -18.73
N GLY A 152 16.59 10.29 -17.65
CA GLY A 152 16.41 10.77 -16.29
C GLY A 152 17.04 12.15 -16.05
N ARG A 153 18.27 12.37 -16.52
CA ARG A 153 18.96 13.67 -16.42
C ARG A 153 18.21 14.77 -17.16
N LYS A 154 17.70 14.47 -18.35
CA LYS A 154 16.89 15.42 -19.13
C LYS A 154 15.64 15.83 -18.35
N LEU A 155 14.94 14.88 -17.73
CA LEU A 155 13.76 15.14 -16.91
C LEU A 155 14.06 16.04 -15.71
N ILE A 156 15.21 15.86 -15.05
CA ILE A 156 15.65 16.76 -13.95
C ILE A 156 15.84 18.19 -14.46
N ILE A 157 16.54 18.38 -15.58
CA ILE A 157 16.79 19.71 -16.17
C ILE A 157 15.47 20.39 -16.54
N GLU A 158 14.55 19.64 -17.16
CA GLU A 158 13.22 20.14 -17.52
C GLU A 158 12.39 20.54 -16.30
N ALA A 159 12.46 19.77 -15.21
CA ALA A 159 11.74 20.06 -13.98
C ALA A 159 12.33 21.28 -13.24
N ALA A 160 13.66 21.39 -13.17
CA ALA A 160 14.36 22.54 -12.58
C ALA A 160 14.12 23.85 -13.34
N SER A 161 13.88 23.77 -14.65
CA SER A 161 13.57 24.94 -15.50
C SER A 161 12.14 25.48 -15.29
N LYS A 162 11.27 24.72 -14.61
CA LYS A 162 9.86 25.07 -14.38
C LYS A 162 9.57 25.57 -12.95
N THR A 163 10.54 25.46 -12.04
CA THR A 163 10.49 25.93 -10.65
C THR A 163 11.11 27.30 -10.50
#